data_AF-A0A9D0YU57-F1
#
_entry.id   AF-A0A9D0YU57-F1
#
_cell.length_a   1.000
_cell.length_b   1.000
_cell.length_c   1.000
_cell.angle_alpha   90.00
_cell.angle_beta   90.00
_cell.angle_gamma   90.00
#
_symmetry.space_group_name_H-M   'P 1'
#
loop_
_entity.id
_entity.type
_entity.pdbx_description
1 polymer ?
#
loop_
_entity_poly.entity_id
_entity_poly.type
_entity_poly.pdbx_seq_one_letter_code
_entity_poly.pdbx_strand_id
1 'polypeptide(L)'
;MRDGISVEQRAGIGSQTTQIGNQNNYYGLSPQEACNMTIQLFYDNFPKLQEAANEVVRERVNELMGEIAQKIEERKLGDMSPFGDPDVQYAVYEAQKNYARFGTKEMMSSLSELVAHRIQHNDEGCCLKVTIDKAIELVPSLTTGQLDLLSLFFWCYKVGLPLIQDLNELKAHLDALSSIFKNADFNSVSYLNMLGCLELCINDPVVCYSKRYGFPKEDIESICPEMIRKTAGSYTTSYVGTILAIVNSESKINTKIDPCTWIY
;
A
#
# COMPACT_ATOMS: atom_id res chain seq x y z
N MET A 1 6.90 13.61 58.33
CA MET A 1 6.74 14.67 59.37
C MET A 1 5.47 15.44 59.02
N ARG A 2 4.47 15.46 59.90
CA ARG A 2 3.31 16.35 59.76
C ARG A 2 3.69 17.67 60.42
N ASP A 3 3.81 18.73 59.64
CA ASP A 3 3.96 20.08 60.19
C ASP A 3 2.67 20.43 60.94
N GLY A 4 2.75 20.49 62.27
CA GLY A 4 1.67 20.96 63.11
C GLY A 4 1.57 22.46 62.98
N ILE A 5 0.52 22.95 62.33
CA ILE A 5 0.22 24.39 62.28
C ILE A 5 -0.34 24.80 63.64
N SER A 6 0.39 25.65 64.38
CA SER A 6 -0.13 26.25 65.60
C SER A 6 -1.03 27.43 65.25
N VAL A 7 -2.24 27.46 65.80
CA VAL A 7 -3.12 28.63 65.73
C VAL A 7 -3.16 29.26 67.11
N GLU A 8 -2.60 30.46 67.24
CA GLU A 8 -2.68 31.25 68.47
C GLU A 8 -3.80 32.28 68.35
N GLN A 9 -4.74 32.26 69.31
CA GLN A 9 -5.80 33.24 69.44
C GLN A 9 -5.72 33.87 70.84
N ARG A 10 -5.77 35.20 70.93
CA ARG A 10 -5.83 35.92 72.21
C ARG A 10 -7.16 36.63 72.33
N ALA A 11 -7.96 36.21 73.31
CA ALA A 11 -9.24 36.84 73.64
C ALA A 11 -9.06 37.84 74.79
N GLY A 12 -9.79 38.97 74.74
CA GLY A 12 -9.87 39.92 75.85
C GLY A 12 -10.68 39.38 77.03
N ILE A 13 -10.41 39.90 78.23
CA ILE A 13 -11.07 39.47 79.46
C ILE A 13 -12.60 39.62 79.33
N GLY A 14 -13.33 38.51 79.52
CA GLY A 14 -14.79 38.43 79.42
C GLY A 14 -15.33 37.88 78.10
N SER A 15 -14.47 37.54 77.12
CA SER A 15 -14.90 36.99 75.83
C SER A 15 -14.80 35.47 75.77
N GLN A 16 -15.76 34.81 75.11
CA GLN A 16 -15.64 33.42 74.68
C GLN A 16 -15.33 33.37 73.18
N THR A 17 -14.26 32.66 72.82
CA THR A 17 -13.90 32.35 71.43
C THR A 17 -13.98 30.84 71.22
N THR A 18 -14.75 30.41 70.22
CA THR A 18 -14.81 29.01 69.78
C THR A 18 -14.30 28.95 68.34
N GLN A 19 -13.18 28.26 68.13
CA GLN A 19 -12.64 28.00 66.80
C GLN A 19 -13.03 26.57 66.38
N ILE A 20 -13.80 26.43 65.30
CA ILE A 20 -14.05 25.14 64.65
C ILE A 20 -13.06 25.03 63.49
N GLY A 21 -11.93 24.35 63.74
CA GLY A 21 -10.91 24.10 62.73
C GLY A 21 -11.27 22.91 61.85
N ASN A 22 -12.09 23.11 60.81
CA ASN A 22 -12.19 22.11 59.74
C ASN A 22 -11.06 22.34 58.73
N GLN A 23 -9.91 21.69 58.97
CA GLN A 23 -8.86 21.57 57.97
C GLN A 23 -9.25 20.48 56.97
N ASN A 24 -9.79 20.89 55.82
CA ASN A 24 -9.83 20.02 54.64
C ASN A 24 -8.41 19.89 54.08
N ASN A 25 -7.61 18.99 54.65
CA ASN A 25 -6.34 18.58 54.04
C ASN A 25 -6.64 17.76 52.78
N TYR A 26 -6.81 18.45 51.65
CA TYR A 26 -6.81 17.83 50.33
C TYR A 26 -5.39 17.39 50.00
N TYR A 27 -5.00 16.19 50.44
CA TYR A 27 -3.81 15.54 49.94
C TYR A 27 -4.12 15.06 48.52
N GLY A 28 -3.55 15.76 47.53
CA GLY A 28 -3.55 15.26 46.16
C GLY A 28 -2.82 13.93 46.05
N LEU A 29 -2.95 13.28 44.89
CA LEU A 29 -2.22 12.05 44.57
C LEU A 29 -0.72 12.26 44.73
N SER A 30 -0.07 11.44 45.55
CA SER A 30 1.39 11.40 45.59
C SER A 30 1.94 10.88 44.24
N PRO A 31 3.18 11.21 43.88
CA PRO A 31 3.79 10.71 42.65
C PRO A 31 3.76 9.18 42.53
N GLN A 32 3.91 8.46 43.65
CA GLN A 32 3.85 7.00 43.68
C GLN A 32 2.43 6.47 43.42
N GLU A 33 1.41 7.08 44.04
CA GLU A 33 0.02 6.70 43.82
C GLU A 33 -0.40 7.00 42.37
N ALA A 34 0.04 8.13 41.81
CA ALA A 34 -0.21 8.49 40.41
C ALA A 34 0.45 7.50 39.44
N CYS A 35 1.69 7.06 39.74
CA CYS A 35 2.39 6.04 38.98
C CYS A 35 1.64 4.70 39.03
N ASN A 36 1.28 4.24 40.23
CA ASN A 36 0.55 2.97 40.41
C ASN A 36 -0.80 2.99 39.70
N MET A 37 -1.56 4.09 39.80
CA MET A 37 -2.82 4.26 39.07
C MET A 37 -2.63 4.22 37.55
N THR A 38 -1.57 4.84 37.03
CA THR A 38 -1.29 4.85 35.58
C THR A 38 -0.91 3.45 35.08
N ILE A 39 -0.08 2.72 35.83
CA ILE A 39 0.32 1.35 35.51
C ILE A 39 -0.91 0.42 35.55
N GLN A 40 -1.76 0.54 36.57
CA GLN A 40 -2.98 -0.26 36.68
C GLN A 40 -3.93 0.03 35.51
N LEU A 41 -4.12 1.32 35.18
CA LEU A 41 -4.92 1.72 34.02
C LEU A 41 -4.38 1.11 32.72
N PHE A 42 -3.06 1.07 32.54
CA PHE A 42 -2.46 0.40 31.39
C PHE A 42 -2.78 -1.10 31.36
N TYR A 43 -2.53 -1.83 32.47
CA TYR A 43 -2.80 -3.27 32.52
C TYR A 43 -4.29 -3.63 32.37
N ASP A 44 -5.20 -2.78 32.85
CA ASP A 44 -6.64 -3.00 32.74
C ASP A 44 -7.18 -2.73 31.32
N ASN A 45 -6.51 -1.88 30.53
CA ASN A 45 -6.96 -1.46 29.21
C ASN A 45 -6.18 -2.10 28.06
N PHE A 46 -4.88 -2.38 28.22
CA PHE A 46 -4.04 -2.94 27.15
C PHE A 46 -4.59 -4.26 26.57
N PRO A 47 -5.08 -5.23 27.37
CA PRO A 47 -5.71 -6.45 26.82
C PRO A 47 -6.94 -6.16 25.97
N LYS A 48 -7.78 -5.18 26.36
CA LYS A 48 -8.98 -4.77 25.60
C LYS A 48 -8.60 -4.14 24.26
N LEU A 49 -7.55 -3.31 24.25
CA LEU A 49 -7.01 -2.73 23.02
C LEU A 49 -6.43 -3.82 22.11
N GLN A 50 -5.76 -4.81 22.68
CA GLN A 50 -5.22 -5.96 21.93
C GLN A 50 -6.35 -6.83 21.35
N GLU A 51 -7.42 -7.06 22.11
CA GLU A 51 -8.60 -7.80 21.64
C GLU A 51 -9.28 -7.07 20.47
N ALA A 52 -9.53 -5.77 20.61
CA ALA A 52 -10.10 -4.95 19.53
C ALA A 52 -9.20 -4.94 18.28
N ALA A 53 -7.87 -4.87 18.44
CA ALA A 53 -6.94 -4.99 17.32
C ALA A 53 -7.00 -6.38 16.66
N ASN A 54 -7.09 -7.45 17.44
CA ASN A 54 -7.22 -8.82 16.94
C ASN A 54 -8.54 -9.05 16.19
N GLU A 55 -9.63 -8.43 16.62
CA GLU A 55 -10.91 -8.46 15.90
C GLU A 55 -10.77 -7.85 14.50
N VAL A 56 -10.18 -6.65 14.40
CA VAL A 56 -9.91 -6.00 13.11
C VAL A 56 -9.01 -6.84 12.21
N VAL A 57 -7.98 -7.50 12.78
CA VAL A 57 -7.12 -8.42 12.03
C VAL A 57 -7.93 -9.60 11.46
N ARG A 58 -8.78 -10.23 12.28
CA ARG A 58 -9.61 -11.37 11.82
C ARG A 58 -10.57 -10.96 10.71
N GLU A 59 -11.23 -9.81 10.84
CA GLU A 59 -12.13 -9.29 9.82
C GLU A 59 -11.41 -9.07 8.49
N ARG A 60 -10.26 -8.38 8.52
CA ARG A 60 -9.46 -8.09 7.32
C ARG A 60 -8.90 -9.36 6.67
N VAL A 61 -8.43 -10.32 7.47
CA VAL A 61 -7.95 -11.61 6.93
C VAL A 61 -9.09 -12.34 6.21
N ASN A 62 -10.29 -12.38 6.80
CA ASN A 62 -11.45 -13.02 6.16
C ASN A 62 -11.87 -12.29 4.87
N GLU A 63 -11.86 -10.96 4.88
CA GLU A 63 -12.17 -10.14 3.71
C GLU A 63 -11.19 -10.43 2.55
N LEU A 64 -9.88 -10.42 2.82
CA LEU A 64 -8.87 -10.72 1.81
C LEU A 64 -8.99 -12.16 1.28
N MET A 65 -9.24 -13.14 2.15
CA MET A 65 -9.41 -14.52 1.71
C MET A 65 -10.65 -14.69 0.81
N GLY A 66 -11.73 -13.96 1.10
CA GLY A 66 -12.90 -13.89 0.23
C GLY A 66 -12.57 -13.32 -1.15
N GLU A 67 -11.84 -12.21 -1.20
CA GLU A 67 -11.43 -11.58 -2.46
C GLU A 67 -10.48 -12.50 -3.26
N ILE A 68 -9.52 -13.16 -2.60
CA ILE A 68 -8.63 -14.15 -3.24
C ILE A 68 -9.44 -15.28 -3.88
N ALA A 69 -10.41 -15.85 -3.14
CA ALA A 69 -11.27 -16.90 -3.68
C ALA A 69 -12.04 -16.43 -4.92
N GLN A 70 -12.59 -15.21 -4.89
CA GLN A 70 -13.25 -14.62 -6.04
C GLN A 70 -12.31 -14.47 -7.25
N LYS A 71 -11.06 -14.00 -7.05
CA LYS A 71 -10.08 -13.88 -8.15
C LYS A 71 -9.68 -15.22 -8.76
N ILE A 72 -9.60 -16.26 -7.94
CA ILE A 72 -9.31 -17.63 -8.39
C ILE A 72 -10.47 -18.16 -9.24
N GLU A 73 -11.72 -17.94 -8.81
CA GLU A 73 -12.92 -18.30 -9.56
C GLU A 73 -13.03 -17.54 -10.90
N GLU A 74 -12.79 -16.22 -10.89
CA GLU A 74 -12.78 -15.36 -12.10
C GLU A 74 -11.77 -15.86 -13.14
N ARG A 75 -10.60 -16.34 -12.68
CA ARG A 75 -9.54 -16.90 -13.52
C ARG A 75 -9.77 -18.38 -13.89
N LYS A 76 -10.83 -19.01 -13.37
CA LYS A 76 -11.14 -20.44 -13.57
C LYS A 76 -9.99 -21.35 -13.18
N LEU A 77 -9.25 -20.98 -12.13
CA LEU A 77 -8.20 -21.81 -11.54
C LEU A 77 -8.89 -22.94 -10.77
N GLY A 78 -9.06 -24.08 -11.44
CA GLY A 78 -9.75 -25.25 -10.87
C GLY A 78 -8.87 -26.10 -9.95
N ASP A 79 -7.55 -25.94 -10.02
CA ASP A 79 -6.61 -26.67 -9.18
C ASP A 79 -6.26 -25.88 -7.92
N MET A 80 -6.58 -26.47 -6.77
CA MET A 80 -6.28 -25.92 -5.45
C MET A 80 -5.03 -26.57 -4.82
N SER A 81 -4.40 -27.53 -5.52
CA SER A 81 -3.17 -28.16 -5.07
C SER A 81 -2.04 -27.17 -4.74
N PRO A 82 -1.91 -25.99 -5.41
CA PRO A 82 -0.87 -25.01 -5.05
C PRO A 82 -0.98 -24.49 -3.61
N PHE A 83 -2.16 -24.50 -3.00
CA PHE A 83 -2.30 -24.13 -1.58
C PHE A 83 -1.65 -25.14 -0.62
N GLY A 84 -1.34 -26.35 -1.07
CA GLY A 84 -0.56 -27.30 -0.26
C GLY A 84 0.94 -26.97 -0.22
N ASP A 85 1.41 -26.09 -1.09
CA ASP A 85 2.81 -25.73 -1.21
C ASP A 85 3.24 -24.71 -0.12
N PRO A 86 4.34 -24.96 0.62
CA PRO A 86 4.80 -24.05 1.67
C PRO A 86 5.16 -22.64 1.18
N ASP A 87 5.66 -22.51 -0.05
CA ASP A 87 6.05 -21.21 -0.62
C ASP A 87 4.80 -20.39 -0.98
N VAL A 88 3.78 -21.03 -1.57
CA VAL A 88 2.47 -20.39 -1.79
C VAL A 88 1.81 -19.98 -0.47
N GLN A 89 1.85 -20.85 0.56
CA GLN A 89 1.33 -20.52 1.88
C GLN A 89 2.05 -19.31 2.50
N TYR A 90 3.36 -19.20 2.29
CA TYR A 90 4.12 -18.03 2.74
C TYR A 90 3.68 -16.76 2.01
N ALA A 91 3.48 -16.81 0.69
CA ALA A 91 2.97 -15.67 -0.08
C ALA A 91 1.56 -15.22 0.38
N VAL A 92 0.67 -16.17 0.64
CA VAL A 92 -0.68 -15.89 1.19
C VAL A 92 -0.58 -15.26 2.58
N TYR A 93 0.29 -15.77 3.45
CA TYR A 93 0.51 -15.23 4.78
C TYR A 93 1.07 -13.80 4.73
N GLU A 94 2.03 -13.51 3.85
CA GLU A 94 2.57 -12.16 3.67
C GLU A 94 1.48 -11.18 3.22
N ALA A 95 0.63 -11.58 2.27
CA ALA A 95 -0.52 -10.78 1.86
C ALA A 95 -1.49 -10.51 3.03
N GLN A 96 -1.83 -11.54 3.81
CA GLN A 96 -2.68 -11.41 5.01
C GLN A 96 -2.09 -10.45 6.03
N LYS A 97 -0.81 -10.61 6.37
CA LYS A 97 -0.09 -9.76 7.32
C LYS A 97 -0.11 -8.30 6.87
N ASN A 98 0.14 -8.07 5.58
CA ASN A 98 0.17 -6.74 4.99
C ASN A 98 -1.22 -6.08 5.00
N TYR A 99 -2.26 -6.79 4.55
CA TYR A 99 -3.61 -6.25 4.55
C TYR A 99 -4.16 -6.04 5.97
N ALA A 100 -3.93 -6.98 6.88
CA ALA A 100 -4.37 -6.86 8.27
C ALA A 100 -3.81 -5.59 8.94
N ARG A 101 -2.57 -5.22 8.61
CA ARG A 101 -1.92 -4.01 9.14
C ARG A 101 -2.54 -2.71 8.61
N PHE A 102 -2.79 -2.59 7.30
CA PHE A 102 -3.18 -1.31 6.68
C PHE A 102 -4.66 -1.22 6.29
N GLY A 103 -5.23 -2.30 5.74
CA GLY A 103 -6.67 -2.43 5.50
C GLY A 103 -7.28 -1.49 4.45
N THR A 104 -6.53 -1.06 3.44
CA THR A 104 -7.07 -0.24 2.35
C THR A 104 -7.63 -1.11 1.23
N LYS A 105 -8.75 -0.70 0.62
CA LYS A 105 -9.42 -1.49 -0.43
C LYS A 105 -8.52 -1.71 -1.65
N GLU A 106 -7.72 -0.71 -1.99
CA GLU A 106 -6.76 -0.76 -3.10
C GLU A 106 -5.66 -1.79 -2.85
N MET A 107 -5.21 -1.91 -1.59
CA MET A 107 -4.24 -2.92 -1.17
C MET A 107 -4.86 -4.31 -1.20
N MET A 108 -6.10 -4.47 -0.72
CA MET A 108 -6.81 -5.75 -0.82
C MET A 108 -6.86 -6.24 -2.26
N SER A 109 -7.34 -5.38 -3.16
CA SER A 109 -7.47 -5.69 -4.59
C SER A 109 -6.12 -6.05 -5.23
N SER A 110 -5.06 -5.31 -4.89
CA SER A 110 -3.73 -5.57 -5.43
C SER A 110 -3.14 -6.88 -4.89
N LEU A 111 -3.25 -7.12 -3.58
CA LEU A 111 -2.74 -8.33 -2.94
C LEU A 111 -3.51 -9.58 -3.39
N SER A 112 -4.83 -9.51 -3.52
CA SER A 112 -5.63 -10.63 -4.01
C SER A 112 -5.29 -11.01 -5.44
N GLU A 113 -5.05 -10.01 -6.30
CA GLU A 113 -4.65 -10.25 -7.69
C GLU A 113 -3.24 -10.85 -7.78
N LEU A 114 -2.29 -10.38 -6.95
CA LEU A 114 -0.94 -10.93 -6.86
C LEU A 114 -0.94 -12.38 -6.39
N VAL A 115 -1.71 -12.70 -5.34
CA VAL A 115 -1.85 -14.08 -4.85
C VAL A 115 -2.47 -14.97 -5.93
N ALA A 116 -3.50 -14.48 -6.65
CA ALA A 116 -4.09 -15.22 -7.76
C ALA A 116 -3.09 -15.48 -8.89
N HIS A 117 -2.27 -14.49 -9.26
CA HIS A 117 -1.15 -14.69 -10.19
C HIS A 117 -0.12 -15.68 -9.65
N ARG A 118 0.21 -15.64 -8.35
CA ARG A 118 1.18 -16.56 -7.72
C ARG A 118 0.72 -18.02 -7.77
N ILE A 119 -0.59 -18.25 -7.60
CA ILE A 119 -1.22 -19.57 -7.71
C ILE A 119 -1.25 -20.04 -9.16
N GLN A 120 -1.68 -19.18 -10.08
CA GLN A 120 -1.76 -19.50 -11.51
C GLN A 120 -0.41 -19.92 -12.10
N HIS A 121 0.68 -19.30 -11.66
CA HIS A 121 2.02 -19.50 -12.19
C HIS A 121 2.90 -20.34 -11.24
N ASN A 122 2.31 -21.23 -10.45
CA ASN A 122 3.06 -22.02 -9.47
C ASN A 122 4.10 -22.96 -10.12
N ASP A 123 3.79 -23.46 -11.32
CA ASP A 123 4.66 -24.35 -12.09
C ASP A 123 5.69 -23.61 -12.96
N GLU A 124 5.62 -22.27 -12.99
CA GLU A 124 6.54 -21.43 -13.79
C GLU A 124 7.93 -21.31 -13.15
N GLY A 125 8.85 -20.73 -13.92
CA GLY A 125 10.22 -20.48 -13.51
C GLY A 125 10.33 -19.70 -12.19
N CYS A 126 11.43 -19.95 -11.46
CA CYS A 126 11.73 -19.31 -10.18
C CYS A 126 11.70 -17.76 -10.26
N CYS A 127 12.11 -17.20 -11.40
CA CYS A 127 12.14 -15.75 -11.63
C CYS A 127 10.78 -15.08 -11.46
N LEU A 128 9.73 -15.61 -12.11
CA LEU A 128 8.37 -15.05 -12.03
C LEU A 128 7.80 -15.15 -10.62
N LYS A 129 7.95 -16.32 -9.98
CA LYS A 129 7.45 -16.56 -8.63
C LYS A 129 8.05 -15.59 -7.61
N VAL A 130 9.38 -15.52 -7.57
CA VAL A 130 10.11 -14.61 -6.68
C VAL A 130 9.77 -13.14 -6.98
N THR A 131 9.51 -12.79 -8.25
CA THR A 131 9.10 -11.44 -8.62
C THR A 131 7.69 -11.11 -8.08
N ILE A 132 6.73 -12.05 -8.18
CA ILE A 132 5.38 -11.88 -7.62
C ILE A 132 5.45 -11.79 -6.10
N ASP A 133 6.22 -12.67 -5.45
CA ASP A 133 6.41 -12.65 -3.99
C ASP A 133 7.01 -11.31 -3.55
N LYS A 134 8.00 -10.80 -4.30
CA LYS A 134 8.58 -9.49 -4.02
C LYS A 134 7.58 -8.34 -4.22
N ALA A 135 6.68 -8.45 -5.19
CA ALA A 135 5.61 -7.49 -5.37
C ALA A 135 4.64 -7.50 -4.17
N ILE A 136 4.25 -8.67 -3.65
CA ILE A 136 3.40 -8.81 -2.45
C ILE A 136 4.02 -8.09 -1.24
N GLU A 137 5.34 -8.20 -1.05
CA GLU A 137 6.05 -7.49 0.02
C GLU A 137 6.04 -5.97 -0.15
N LEU A 138 6.11 -5.47 -1.39
CA LEU A 138 6.30 -4.04 -1.67
C LEU A 138 5.01 -3.24 -1.75
N VAL A 139 3.88 -3.85 -2.16
CA VAL A 139 2.57 -3.17 -2.29
C VAL A 139 2.24 -2.23 -1.12
N PRO A 140 2.46 -2.60 0.16
CA PRO A 140 2.08 -1.73 1.28
C PRO A 140 2.89 -0.44 1.40
N SER A 141 4.03 -0.38 0.72
CA SER A 141 4.90 0.80 0.68
C SER A 141 4.59 1.72 -0.50
N LEU A 142 3.58 1.38 -1.32
CA LEU A 142 3.27 2.09 -2.55
C LEU A 142 1.91 2.79 -2.47
N THR A 143 1.87 4.01 -3.02
CA THR A 143 0.61 4.75 -3.20
C THR A 143 -0.03 4.41 -4.54
N THR A 144 -1.32 4.72 -4.69
CA THR A 144 -2.03 4.57 -5.97
C THR A 144 -1.39 5.39 -7.09
N GLY A 145 -0.90 6.60 -6.79
CA GLY A 145 -0.19 7.42 -7.78
C GLY A 145 1.15 6.85 -8.20
N GLN A 146 1.85 6.16 -7.30
CA GLN A 146 3.08 5.44 -7.62
C GLN A 146 2.82 4.19 -8.48
N LEU A 147 1.76 3.43 -8.19
CA LEU A 147 1.32 2.32 -9.04
C LEU A 147 0.88 2.80 -10.43
N ASP A 148 0.23 3.96 -10.51
CA ASP A 148 -0.12 4.60 -11.79
C ASP A 148 1.10 4.99 -12.59
N LEU A 149 2.14 5.51 -11.96
CA LEU A 149 3.40 5.81 -12.64
C LEU A 149 4.08 4.55 -13.17
N LEU A 150 4.14 3.47 -12.38
CA LEU A 150 4.70 2.19 -12.83
C LEU A 150 3.91 1.64 -14.03
N SER A 151 2.58 1.69 -13.96
CA SER A 151 1.70 1.29 -15.05
C SER A 151 1.93 2.12 -16.30
N LEU A 152 2.06 3.44 -16.16
CA LEU A 152 2.35 4.32 -17.29
C LEU A 152 3.70 4.01 -17.96
N PHE A 153 4.76 3.78 -17.19
CA PHE A 153 6.06 3.37 -17.72
C PHE A 153 5.99 2.03 -18.44
N PHE A 154 5.30 1.05 -17.85
CA PHE A 154 5.08 -0.26 -18.46
C PHE A 154 4.39 -0.14 -19.83
N TRP A 155 3.25 0.57 -19.89
CA TRP A 155 2.51 0.76 -21.13
C TRP A 155 3.29 1.52 -22.20
N CYS A 156 3.99 2.59 -21.82
CA CYS A 156 4.80 3.36 -22.76
C CYS A 156 5.95 2.54 -23.37
N TYR A 157 6.67 1.80 -22.53
CA TYR A 157 7.97 1.24 -22.92
C TYR A 157 7.96 -0.25 -23.21
N LYS A 158 7.08 -1.03 -22.58
CA LYS A 158 7.09 -2.50 -22.71
C LYS A 158 5.92 -3.06 -23.51
N VAL A 159 4.80 -2.34 -23.64
CA VAL A 159 3.62 -2.84 -24.35
C VAL A 159 3.54 -2.36 -25.79
N GLY A 160 3.44 -3.28 -26.74
CA GLY A 160 3.09 -2.96 -28.13
C GLY A 160 1.72 -3.52 -28.49
N LEU A 161 0.91 -2.70 -29.17
CA LEU A 161 -0.44 -3.06 -29.61
C LEU A 161 -0.45 -3.21 -31.14
N PRO A 162 -0.41 -4.44 -31.69
CA PRO A 162 -0.36 -4.66 -33.14
C PRO A 162 -1.56 -4.10 -33.90
N LEU A 163 -2.67 -3.82 -33.20
CA LEU A 163 -3.89 -3.28 -33.79
C LEU A 163 -3.78 -1.80 -34.17
N ILE A 164 -2.80 -1.07 -33.67
CA ILE A 164 -2.61 0.35 -34.02
C ILE A 164 -1.98 0.43 -35.40
N GLN A 165 -2.76 0.91 -36.38
CA GLN A 165 -2.37 1.01 -37.79
C GLN A 165 -2.23 2.47 -38.26
N ASP A 166 -2.82 3.43 -37.56
CA ASP A 166 -2.72 4.86 -37.90
C ASP A 166 -2.50 5.79 -36.70
N LEU A 167 -2.22 7.07 -37.00
CA LEU A 167 -1.93 8.11 -36.00
C LEU A 167 -3.15 8.46 -35.13
N ASN A 168 -4.38 8.33 -35.63
CA ASN A 168 -5.58 8.63 -34.86
C ASN A 168 -5.82 7.56 -33.81
N GLU A 169 -5.63 6.29 -34.17
CA GLU A 169 -5.69 5.16 -33.24
C GLU A 169 -4.59 5.27 -32.17
N LEU A 170 -3.36 5.63 -32.57
CA LEU A 170 -2.29 5.89 -31.61
C LEU A 170 -2.64 7.03 -30.67
N LYS A 171 -3.15 8.16 -31.20
CA LYS A 171 -3.56 9.30 -30.38
C LYS A 171 -4.63 8.89 -29.36
N ALA A 172 -5.66 8.17 -29.81
CA ALA A 172 -6.73 7.68 -28.93
C ALA A 172 -6.17 6.78 -27.82
N HIS A 173 -5.20 5.92 -28.13
CA HIS A 173 -4.51 5.10 -27.14
C HIS A 173 -3.73 5.94 -26.12
N LEU A 174 -2.94 6.92 -26.55
CA LEU A 174 -2.17 7.80 -25.66
C LEU A 174 -3.07 8.66 -24.76
N ASP A 175 -4.17 9.16 -25.31
CA ASP A 175 -5.18 9.90 -24.56
C ASP A 175 -5.86 8.99 -23.50
N ALA A 176 -6.18 7.73 -23.87
CA ALA A 176 -6.74 6.76 -22.96
C ALA A 176 -5.78 6.41 -21.81
N LEU A 177 -4.51 6.12 -22.10
CA LEU A 177 -3.48 5.92 -21.07
C LEU A 177 -3.41 7.13 -20.15
N SER A 178 -3.47 8.33 -20.72
CA SER A 178 -3.38 9.55 -19.95
C SER A 178 -4.56 9.76 -19.00
N SER A 179 -5.75 9.34 -19.42
CA SER A 179 -6.95 9.38 -18.61
C SER A 179 -6.96 8.32 -17.50
N ILE A 180 -6.54 7.09 -17.83
CA ILE A 180 -6.55 5.94 -16.90
C ILE A 180 -5.54 6.14 -15.75
N PHE A 181 -4.34 6.62 -16.07
CA PHE A 181 -3.23 6.80 -15.12
C PHE A 181 -3.01 8.28 -14.76
N LYS A 182 -4.07 9.09 -14.76
CA LYS A 182 -4.02 10.53 -14.49
C LYS A 182 -3.42 10.93 -13.14
N ASN A 183 -3.35 10.00 -12.18
CA ASN A 183 -2.79 10.24 -10.84
C ASN A 183 -1.31 9.87 -10.73
N ALA A 184 -0.63 9.57 -11.84
CA ALA A 184 0.79 9.18 -11.85
C ALA A 184 1.68 10.18 -11.10
N ASP A 185 2.37 9.71 -10.07
CA ASP A 185 3.21 10.54 -9.21
C ASP A 185 4.67 10.60 -9.70
N PHE A 186 4.93 11.50 -10.64
CA PHE A 186 6.27 11.73 -11.21
C PHE A 186 7.33 12.19 -10.20
N ASN A 187 6.94 12.68 -9.01
CA ASN A 187 7.90 13.08 -7.99
C ASN A 187 8.49 11.87 -7.24
N SER A 188 7.86 10.70 -7.36
CA SER A 188 8.27 9.47 -6.65
C SER A 188 9.28 8.61 -7.42
N VAL A 189 9.81 9.05 -8.57
CA VAL A 189 10.76 8.25 -9.38
C VAL A 189 11.96 7.77 -8.55
N SER A 190 12.58 8.65 -7.76
CA SER A 190 13.74 8.26 -6.92
C SER A 190 13.36 7.26 -5.84
N TYR A 191 12.16 7.38 -5.26
CA TYR A 191 11.65 6.44 -4.26
C TYR A 191 11.36 5.06 -4.88
N LEU A 192 10.70 5.03 -6.04
CA LEU A 192 10.43 3.79 -6.78
C LEU A 192 11.72 3.09 -7.22
N ASN A 193 12.74 3.85 -7.62
CA ASN A 193 14.06 3.30 -7.92
C ASN A 193 14.73 2.72 -6.64
N MET A 194 14.64 3.41 -5.50
CA MET A 194 15.13 2.91 -4.21
C MET A 194 14.45 1.59 -3.80
N LEU A 195 13.16 1.45 -4.07
CA LEU A 195 12.40 0.22 -3.83
C LEU A 195 12.70 -0.90 -4.85
N GLY A 196 13.54 -0.65 -5.86
CA GLY A 196 13.86 -1.62 -6.92
C GLY A 196 12.71 -1.86 -7.92
N CYS A 197 11.72 -0.97 -7.97
CA CYS A 197 10.61 -1.05 -8.93
C CYS A 197 10.98 -0.53 -10.33
N LEU A 198 12.13 0.14 -10.46
CA LEU A 198 12.62 0.71 -11.71
C LEU A 198 14.00 0.14 -12.06
N GLU A 199 14.29 0.14 -13.36
CA GLU A 199 15.61 -0.20 -13.92
C GLU A 199 16.10 0.92 -14.84
N LEU A 200 17.42 1.11 -14.95
CA LEU A 200 17.99 2.16 -15.79
C LEU A 200 17.79 1.85 -17.27
N CYS A 201 17.13 2.76 -17.98
CA CYS A 201 16.91 2.66 -19.42
C CYS A 201 16.71 4.05 -20.00
N ILE A 202 17.50 4.43 -21.01
CA ILE A 202 17.33 5.72 -21.69
C ILE A 202 16.19 5.57 -22.68
N ASN A 203 15.00 6.04 -22.28
CA ASN A 203 13.81 5.97 -23.10
C ASN A 203 13.21 7.34 -23.34
N ASP A 204 12.76 7.53 -24.57
CA ASP A 204 11.95 8.66 -24.98
C ASP A 204 10.68 8.09 -25.61
N PRO A 205 9.48 8.42 -25.09
CA PRO A 205 8.23 7.84 -25.56
C PRO A 205 7.97 8.14 -27.04
N VAL A 206 8.33 9.33 -27.53
CA VAL A 206 8.19 9.68 -28.97
C VAL A 206 9.05 8.77 -29.82
N VAL A 207 10.31 8.57 -29.42
CA VAL A 207 11.24 7.70 -30.14
C VAL A 207 10.78 6.24 -30.07
N CYS A 208 10.30 5.79 -28.92
CA CYS A 208 9.78 4.44 -28.73
C CYS A 208 8.57 4.17 -29.64
N TYR A 209 7.58 5.06 -29.65
CA TYR A 209 6.38 4.91 -30.48
C TYR A 209 6.69 5.04 -31.98
N SER A 210 7.61 5.92 -32.36
CA SER A 210 8.05 6.08 -33.76
C SER A 210 8.67 4.79 -34.29
N LYS A 211 9.56 4.19 -33.51
CA LYS A 211 10.17 2.90 -33.88
C LYS A 211 9.18 1.74 -33.86
N ARG A 212 8.27 1.71 -32.88
CA ARG A 212 7.32 0.61 -32.67
C ARG A 212 6.25 0.55 -33.77
N TYR A 213 5.71 1.70 -34.18
CA TYR A 213 4.61 1.78 -35.14
C TYR A 213 5.00 2.33 -36.52
N GLY A 214 6.26 2.77 -36.69
CA GLY A 214 6.78 3.23 -37.98
C GLY A 214 6.37 4.65 -38.37
N PHE A 215 5.77 5.44 -37.46
CA PHE A 215 5.38 6.82 -37.74
C PHE A 215 6.56 7.81 -37.57
N PRO A 216 6.56 8.95 -38.30
CA PRO A 216 7.49 10.04 -38.08
C PRO A 216 7.43 10.59 -36.64
N LYS A 217 8.57 11.04 -36.11
CA LYS A 217 8.66 11.58 -34.75
C LYS A 217 7.83 12.85 -34.58
N GLU A 218 7.87 13.74 -35.58
CA GLU A 218 7.15 15.01 -35.59
C GLU A 218 5.62 14.80 -35.45
N ASP A 219 5.10 13.79 -36.13
CA ASP A 219 3.69 13.41 -36.04
C ASP A 219 3.34 12.93 -34.63
N ILE A 220 4.18 12.08 -34.04
CA ILE A 220 3.97 11.59 -32.67
C ILE A 220 4.09 12.73 -31.65
N GLU A 221 5.06 13.63 -31.79
CA GLU A 221 5.21 14.81 -30.93
C GLU A 221 3.95 15.67 -30.90
N SER A 222 3.28 15.80 -32.06
CA SER A 222 2.05 16.59 -32.19
C SER A 222 0.85 15.99 -31.46
N ILE A 223 0.78 14.65 -31.36
CA ILE A 223 -0.35 13.94 -30.72
C ILE A 223 -0.05 13.49 -29.29
N CYS A 224 1.21 13.48 -28.86
CA CYS A 224 1.64 12.91 -27.59
C CYS A 224 1.27 13.81 -26.39
N PRO A 225 0.42 13.33 -25.46
CA PRO A 225 0.03 14.10 -24.27
C PRO A 225 1.24 14.49 -23.42
N GLU A 226 1.18 15.64 -22.74
CA GLU A 226 2.26 16.13 -21.86
C GLU A 226 2.62 15.10 -20.78
N MET A 227 1.62 14.39 -20.24
CA MET A 227 1.86 13.37 -19.22
C MET A 227 2.69 12.19 -19.75
N ILE A 228 2.45 11.77 -21.00
CA ILE A 228 3.28 10.75 -21.65
C ILE A 228 4.68 11.31 -21.89
N ARG A 229 4.82 12.56 -22.36
CA ARG A 229 6.14 13.18 -22.55
C ARG A 229 6.96 13.26 -21.26
N LYS A 230 6.33 13.44 -20.10
CA LYS A 230 6.98 13.40 -18.77
C LYS A 230 7.58 12.05 -18.42
N THR A 231 7.22 10.96 -19.10
CA THR A 231 7.85 9.67 -18.86
C THR A 231 9.26 9.58 -19.44
N ALA A 232 9.63 10.49 -20.35
CA ALA A 232 10.97 10.54 -20.93
C ALA A 232 12.04 10.64 -19.82
N GLY A 233 13.08 9.84 -19.93
CA GLY A 233 14.14 9.83 -18.93
C GLY A 233 14.97 8.55 -18.91
N SER A 234 15.56 8.30 -17.74
CA SER A 234 16.56 7.25 -17.54
C SER A 234 16.00 5.97 -16.90
N TYR A 235 14.68 5.81 -16.83
CA TYR A 235 14.07 4.68 -16.14
C TYR A 235 12.95 4.01 -16.94
N THR A 236 12.80 2.70 -16.72
CA THR A 236 11.62 1.89 -17.06
C THR A 236 11.30 0.98 -15.88
N THR A 237 10.23 0.18 -15.96
CA THR A 237 9.88 -0.77 -14.89
C THR A 237 10.89 -1.91 -14.80
N SER A 238 11.33 -2.27 -13.59
CA SER A 238 12.01 -3.56 -13.35
C SER A 238 11.01 -4.73 -13.49
N TYR A 239 11.42 -5.98 -13.25
CA TYR A 239 10.48 -7.11 -13.21
C TYR A 239 9.41 -6.93 -12.13
N VAL A 240 9.80 -6.55 -10.91
CA VAL A 240 8.84 -6.31 -9.82
C VAL A 240 7.93 -5.12 -10.14
N GLY A 241 8.51 -4.04 -10.70
CA GLY A 241 7.72 -2.91 -11.18
C GLY A 241 6.74 -3.28 -12.28
N THR A 242 7.10 -4.24 -13.14
CA THR A 242 6.24 -4.76 -14.22
C THR A 242 5.07 -5.56 -13.67
N ILE A 243 5.28 -6.43 -12.67
CA ILE A 243 4.19 -7.13 -11.98
C ILE A 243 3.22 -6.14 -11.32
N LEU A 244 3.75 -5.16 -10.59
CA LEU A 244 2.94 -4.13 -9.93
C LEU A 244 2.15 -3.29 -10.94
N ALA A 245 2.79 -2.93 -12.07
CA ALA A 245 2.16 -2.24 -13.18
C ALA A 245 1.03 -3.06 -13.83
N ILE A 246 1.25 -4.36 -14.03
CA ILE A 246 0.23 -5.27 -14.57
C ILE A 246 -0.97 -5.33 -13.64
N VAL A 247 -0.77 -5.60 -12.35
CA VAL A 247 -1.87 -5.72 -11.38
C VAL A 247 -2.67 -4.42 -11.25
N ASN A 248 -2.00 -3.26 -11.19
CA ASN A 248 -2.69 -1.98 -11.18
C ASN A 248 -3.38 -1.67 -12.52
N SER A 249 -2.84 -2.16 -13.64
CA SER A 249 -3.51 -2.06 -14.94
C SER A 249 -4.79 -2.90 -14.95
N GLU A 250 -4.73 -4.18 -14.57
CA GLU A 250 -5.86 -5.12 -14.57
C GLU A 250 -7.05 -4.65 -13.70
N SER A 251 -6.79 -3.85 -12.66
CA SER A 251 -7.86 -3.26 -11.83
C SER A 251 -8.56 -2.07 -12.49
N LYS A 252 -7.94 -1.48 -13.52
CA LYS A 252 -8.40 -0.26 -14.20
C LYS A 252 -8.85 -0.50 -15.63
N ILE A 253 -8.25 -1.49 -16.28
CA ILE A 253 -8.59 -1.94 -17.62
C ILE A 253 -9.17 -3.34 -17.46
N ASN A 254 -10.37 -3.56 -18.00
CA ASN A 254 -11.08 -4.84 -17.88
C ASN A 254 -10.44 -5.90 -18.80
N THR A 255 -9.15 -6.18 -18.61
CA THR A 255 -8.35 -7.07 -19.45
C THR A 255 -7.27 -7.69 -18.58
N LYS A 256 -7.22 -9.02 -18.55
CA LYS A 256 -6.16 -9.76 -17.86
C LYS A 256 -4.91 -9.81 -18.72
N ILE A 257 -3.75 -9.67 -18.09
CA ILE A 257 -2.45 -9.59 -18.73
C ILE A 257 -1.58 -10.72 -18.17
N ASP A 258 -1.06 -11.55 -19.07
CA ASP A 258 -0.14 -12.63 -18.68
C ASP A 258 1.28 -12.09 -18.46
N PRO A 259 1.81 -12.11 -17.22
CA PRO A 259 3.13 -11.61 -16.90
C PRO A 259 4.27 -12.40 -17.55
N CYS A 260 4.06 -13.65 -17.97
CA CYS A 260 5.06 -14.48 -18.67
C CYS A 260 5.50 -13.85 -20.01
N THR A 261 4.77 -12.85 -20.52
CA THR A 261 5.17 -12.10 -21.72
C THR A 261 6.41 -11.23 -21.48
N TRP A 262 6.69 -10.81 -20.24
CA TRP A 262 7.81 -9.91 -19.92
C TRP A 262 8.78 -10.47 -18.89
N ILE A 263 8.46 -11.59 -18.25
CA ILE A 263 9.26 -12.18 -17.19
C ILE A 263 9.51 -13.64 -17.56
N TYR A 264 10.79 -13.96 -17.80
CA TYR A 264 11.29 -15.27 -18.18
C TYR A 264 12.33 -15.75 -17.16
#